data_AF-A0A1K1QYH3-F1
#
_entry.id   AF-A0A1K1QYH3-F1
#
_cell.length_a   1.000
_cell.length_b   1.000
_cell.length_c   1.000
_cell.angle_alpha   90.00
_cell.angle_beta   90.00
_cell.angle_gamma   90.00
#
_symmetry.space_group_name_H-M   'P 1'
#
loop_
_entity.id
_entity.type
_entity.pdbx_description
1 polymer ?
#
loop_
_entity_poly.entity_id
_entity_poly.type
_entity_poly.pdbx_seq_one_letter_code
_entity_poly.pdbx_strand_id
1 'polypeptide(L)'
;MKKIFAFILLPFVVHAQTTIPLKMEAYMRAQTTVANFSGTVLVARKGKIIYSNSFGEADREWHVKNTINSKYRIGSITKQFTAACILHLEEAGKLSLDDKLNKYLPDFPQGDQVTLHMLLNQTTGIVDYTTLPESDLHSDVLDVAPADFIRSFQHQPYLFTPGTQWAYSNSNYFLLGYIIEKVTGQSFVDNLKLITDKAGLKNTGMDRPDTILPYRTHGYWGDYNIPFYTMSGPYAAGGMYATVSDLLAWDQALLGNKVLSATSTKKMTTAYMGNYGYGLFVDSLDTHPRIWHSGGIPGYRSFISWYKDGDFNVIVLSNNESNAPYIAGALAGIMLDMPVVNPYVHKQVAINNAVIDNYVGTYYSKMFIALIRKEGKLYRKGNGIDDIELIPESEKKFYYGDGTDRQIEFVTDAAGKVVKAYLMTGGLKLPLERISD
;
A
#
# COMPACT_ATOMS: atom_id res chain seq x y z
N MET A 1 75.35 -7.01 20.10
CA MET A 1 73.99 -7.28 20.62
C MET A 1 72.96 -6.68 19.66
N LYS A 2 72.34 -7.49 18.79
CA LYS A 2 71.25 -7.04 17.90
C LYS A 2 69.92 -7.22 18.63
N LYS A 3 69.20 -6.12 18.88
CA LYS A 3 67.84 -6.16 19.46
C LYS A 3 66.86 -6.54 18.35
N ILE A 4 66.25 -7.72 18.47
CA ILE A 4 65.16 -8.16 17.59
C ILE A 4 63.87 -7.55 18.16
N PHE A 5 63.24 -6.66 17.39
CA PHE A 5 61.88 -6.20 17.66
C PHE A 5 60.89 -7.24 17.12
N ALA A 6 60.19 -7.93 18.02
CA ALA A 6 59.07 -8.78 17.67
C ALA A 6 57.82 -7.90 17.50
N PHE A 7 57.35 -7.74 16.27
CA PHE A 7 56.04 -7.15 15.99
C PHE A 7 54.97 -8.22 16.24
N ILE A 8 54.16 -8.01 17.28
CA ILE A 8 52.95 -8.80 17.53
C ILE A 8 51.85 -8.23 16.62
N LEU A 9 51.53 -8.93 15.54
CA LEU A 9 50.34 -8.66 14.73
C LEU A 9 49.12 -9.28 15.42
N LEU A 10 48.30 -8.44 16.05
CA LEU A 10 46.97 -8.83 16.54
C LEU A 10 46.01 -8.94 15.34
N PRO A 11 45.27 -10.06 15.16
CA PRO A 11 44.26 -10.17 14.13
C PRO A 11 43.06 -9.31 14.51
N PHE A 12 42.87 -8.19 13.82
CA PHE A 12 41.60 -7.46 13.84
C PHE A 12 40.57 -8.28 13.06
N VAL A 13 39.72 -9.01 13.78
CA VAL A 13 38.49 -9.58 13.21
C VAL A 13 37.51 -8.42 13.01
N VAL A 14 37.59 -7.80 11.83
CA VAL A 14 36.58 -6.83 11.38
C VAL A 14 35.32 -7.61 11.08
N HIS A 15 34.37 -7.64 12.02
CA HIS A 15 33.01 -8.06 11.72
C HIS A 15 32.44 -7.03 10.75
N ALA A 16 32.31 -7.38 9.47
CA ALA A 16 31.67 -6.52 8.49
C ALA A 16 30.21 -6.31 8.92
N GLN A 17 29.90 -5.17 9.52
CA GLN A 17 28.53 -4.83 9.90
C GLN A 17 27.71 -4.71 8.62
N THR A 18 26.69 -5.56 8.46
CA THR A 18 25.79 -5.49 7.31
C THR A 18 25.05 -4.15 7.33
N THR A 19 25.34 -3.29 6.36
CA THR A 19 24.74 -1.97 6.24
C THR A 19 23.25 -2.07 5.87
N ILE A 20 22.47 -1.03 6.15
CA ILE A 20 21.04 -0.96 5.79
C ILE A 20 20.80 -1.30 4.30
N PRO A 21 21.52 -0.72 3.32
CA PRO A 21 21.35 -1.07 1.91
C PRO A 21 21.63 -2.55 1.61
N LEU A 22 22.62 -3.17 2.26
CA LEU A 22 22.92 -4.60 2.07
C LEU A 22 21.81 -5.50 2.64
N LYS A 23 21.22 -5.14 3.78
CA LYS A 23 20.05 -5.84 4.34
C LYS A 23 18.86 -5.75 3.38
N MET A 24 18.59 -4.56 2.84
CA MET A 24 17.51 -4.34 1.86
C MET A 24 17.74 -5.12 0.57
N GLU A 25 18.95 -5.11 0.04
CA GLU A 25 19.29 -5.89 -1.15
C GLU A 25 19.12 -7.39 -0.94
N ALA A 26 19.55 -7.92 0.21
CA ALA A 26 19.36 -9.34 0.55
C ALA A 26 17.86 -9.70 0.65
N TYR A 27 17.08 -8.85 1.31
CA TYR A 27 15.64 -9.01 1.43
C TYR A 27 14.93 -8.97 0.06
N MET A 28 15.26 -8.00 -0.78
CA MET A 28 14.65 -7.86 -2.10
C MET A 28 15.05 -8.97 -3.06
N ARG A 29 16.31 -9.47 -3.00
CA ARG A 29 16.70 -10.66 -3.75
C ARG A 29 15.87 -11.88 -3.35
N ALA A 30 15.66 -12.09 -2.05
CA ALA A 30 14.79 -13.16 -1.56
C ALA A 30 13.33 -12.97 -2.02
N GLN A 31 12.80 -11.74 -1.98
CA GLN A 31 11.48 -11.43 -2.55
C GLN A 31 11.39 -11.81 -4.05
N THR A 32 12.43 -11.52 -4.83
CA THR A 32 12.46 -11.89 -6.26
C THR A 32 12.59 -13.39 -6.48
N THR A 33 13.49 -14.08 -5.77
CA THR A 33 13.79 -15.49 -6.04
C THR A 33 12.80 -16.47 -5.40
N VAL A 34 12.15 -16.08 -4.30
CA VAL A 34 11.23 -16.95 -3.54
C VAL A 34 9.78 -16.54 -3.73
N ALA A 35 9.49 -15.24 -3.65
CA ALA A 35 8.13 -14.71 -3.72
C ALA A 35 7.78 -14.13 -5.12
N ASN A 36 8.63 -14.36 -6.12
CA ASN A 36 8.46 -13.93 -7.50
C ASN A 36 8.24 -12.41 -7.65
N PHE A 37 8.89 -11.56 -6.84
CA PHE A 37 8.73 -10.10 -6.97
C PHE A 37 9.24 -9.57 -8.32
N SER A 38 8.37 -8.83 -9.03
CA SER A 38 8.71 -8.04 -10.23
C SER A 38 8.23 -6.60 -10.06
N GLY A 39 9.16 -5.66 -10.09
CA GLY A 39 8.88 -4.26 -9.80
C GLY A 39 10.09 -3.41 -9.46
N THR A 40 9.83 -2.22 -8.93
CA THR A 40 10.85 -1.26 -8.50
C THR A 40 10.58 -0.80 -7.07
N VAL A 41 11.65 -0.67 -6.28
CA VAL A 41 11.60 -0.20 -4.90
C VAL A 41 12.54 0.97 -4.68
N LEU A 42 12.15 1.88 -3.79
CA LEU A 42 12.95 3.02 -3.37
C LEU A 42 12.76 3.27 -1.88
N VAL A 43 13.88 3.48 -1.17
CA VAL A 43 13.92 3.95 0.21
C VAL A 43 14.80 5.20 0.26
N ALA A 44 14.28 6.28 0.82
CA ALA A 44 15.01 7.54 0.98
C ALA A 44 14.89 8.05 2.40
N ARG A 45 15.90 8.78 2.88
CA ARG A 45 15.91 9.43 4.19
C ARG A 45 16.28 10.90 4.02
N LYS A 46 15.47 11.82 4.56
CA LYS A 46 15.63 13.28 4.39
C LYS A 46 15.80 13.64 2.91
N GLY A 47 14.97 13.02 2.07
CA GLY A 47 14.99 13.14 0.62
C GLY A 47 16.19 12.56 -0.13
N LYS A 48 17.16 11.95 0.56
CA LYS A 48 18.32 11.29 -0.08
C LYS A 48 18.07 9.80 -0.21
N ILE A 49 18.25 9.26 -1.42
CA ILE A 49 18.08 7.83 -1.69
C ILE A 49 19.11 7.03 -0.90
N ILE A 50 18.64 6.06 -0.11
CA ILE A 50 19.44 5.09 0.64
C ILE A 50 19.53 3.77 -0.12
N TYR A 51 18.44 3.39 -0.77
CA TYR A 51 18.34 2.19 -1.57
C TYR A 51 17.34 2.42 -2.72
N SER A 52 17.68 2.02 -3.94
CA SER A 52 16.77 2.05 -5.08
C SER A 52 17.20 0.97 -6.06
N ASN A 53 16.29 0.06 -6.40
CA ASN A 53 16.61 -1.03 -7.30
C ASN A 53 15.34 -1.56 -8.01
N SER A 54 15.56 -2.23 -9.14
CA SER A 54 14.50 -2.81 -9.98
C SER A 54 14.76 -4.29 -10.22
N PHE A 55 13.69 -5.07 -10.25
CA PHE A 55 13.72 -6.52 -10.32
C PHE A 55 12.66 -7.04 -11.31
N GLY A 56 12.93 -8.20 -11.90
CA GLY A 56 12.04 -8.83 -12.86
C GLY A 56 11.91 -8.06 -14.17
N GLU A 57 10.80 -8.29 -14.87
CA GLU A 57 10.56 -7.84 -16.24
C GLU A 57 9.40 -6.85 -16.27
N ALA A 58 9.60 -5.75 -16.99
CA ALA A 58 8.56 -4.80 -17.36
C ALA A 58 7.63 -5.38 -18.43
N ASP A 59 8.16 -6.22 -19.31
CA ASP A 59 7.45 -6.95 -20.36
C ASP A 59 8.09 -8.33 -20.49
N ARG A 60 7.29 -9.38 -20.29
CA ARG A 60 7.73 -10.78 -20.25
C ARG A 60 7.77 -11.41 -21.63
N GLU A 61 6.90 -10.98 -22.54
CA GLU A 61 6.85 -11.43 -23.93
C GLU A 61 8.16 -11.10 -24.65
N TRP A 62 8.77 -9.97 -24.31
CA TRP A 62 10.00 -9.46 -24.91
C TRP A 62 11.20 -9.48 -23.98
N HIS A 63 11.07 -10.02 -22.77
CA HIS A 63 12.12 -10.04 -21.73
C HIS A 63 12.72 -8.66 -21.43
N VAL A 64 11.91 -7.61 -21.49
CA VAL A 64 12.34 -6.26 -21.16
C VAL A 64 12.43 -6.15 -19.65
N LYS A 65 13.62 -5.87 -19.13
CA LYS A 65 13.84 -5.72 -17.68
C LYS A 65 13.15 -4.48 -17.14
N ASN A 66 12.67 -4.58 -15.90
CA ASN A 66 12.32 -3.39 -15.13
C ASN A 66 13.56 -2.51 -14.91
N THR A 67 13.35 -1.20 -14.87
CA THR A 67 14.37 -0.20 -14.57
C THR A 67 13.83 0.83 -13.59
N ILE A 68 14.69 1.66 -13.00
CA ILE A 68 14.24 2.75 -12.12
C ILE A 68 13.32 3.77 -12.82
N ASN A 69 13.31 3.76 -14.17
CA ASN A 69 12.46 4.63 -15.00
C ASN A 69 11.14 3.95 -15.42
N SER A 70 10.95 2.67 -15.07
CA SER A 70 9.70 1.94 -15.33
C SER A 70 8.51 2.67 -14.69
N LYS A 71 7.45 2.83 -15.49
CA LYS A 71 6.21 3.50 -15.11
C LYS A 71 5.15 2.44 -14.82
N TYR A 72 4.64 2.47 -13.59
CA TYR A 72 3.66 1.52 -13.09
C TYR A 72 2.32 2.22 -12.88
N ARG A 73 1.21 1.52 -13.09
CA ARG A 73 -0.09 1.99 -12.62
C ARG A 73 -0.08 2.01 -11.09
N ILE A 74 -0.43 3.16 -10.50
CA ILE A 74 -0.32 3.38 -9.04
C ILE A 74 -1.65 3.22 -8.31
N GLY A 75 -2.73 2.91 -9.04
CA GLY A 75 -4.04 2.69 -8.45
C GLY A 75 -4.43 3.80 -7.48
N SER A 76 -4.93 3.42 -6.32
CA SER A 76 -5.49 4.36 -5.34
C SER A 76 -4.52 5.39 -4.74
N ILE A 77 -3.20 5.32 -4.99
CA ILE A 77 -2.30 6.46 -4.69
C ILE A 77 -2.75 7.73 -5.46
N THR A 78 -3.43 7.56 -6.61
CA THR A 78 -4.12 8.63 -7.38
C THR A 78 -4.96 9.55 -6.49
N LYS A 79 -5.58 9.03 -5.43
CA LYS A 79 -6.44 9.79 -4.52
C LYS A 79 -5.72 10.97 -3.87
N GLN A 80 -4.42 10.86 -3.60
CA GLN A 80 -3.63 11.97 -3.06
C GLN A 80 -3.60 13.16 -4.04
N PHE A 81 -3.44 12.88 -5.34
CA PHE A 81 -3.41 13.92 -6.37
C PHE A 81 -4.78 14.56 -6.57
N THR A 82 -5.85 13.75 -6.60
CA THR A 82 -7.23 14.24 -6.67
C THR A 82 -7.57 15.13 -5.47
N ALA A 83 -7.18 14.72 -4.25
CA ALA A 83 -7.36 15.55 -3.06
C ALA A 83 -6.58 16.87 -3.15
N ALA A 84 -5.35 16.84 -3.66
CA ALA A 84 -4.56 18.06 -3.88
C ALA A 84 -5.20 18.99 -4.92
N CYS A 85 -5.81 18.47 -6.00
CA CYS A 85 -6.60 19.29 -6.92
C CYS A 85 -7.76 20.00 -6.20
N ILE A 86 -8.54 19.29 -5.39
CA ILE A 86 -9.68 19.87 -4.65
C ILE A 86 -9.20 20.96 -3.68
N LEU A 87 -8.15 20.70 -2.90
CA LEU A 87 -7.60 21.68 -1.98
C LEU A 87 -6.99 22.88 -2.71
N HIS A 88 -6.37 22.67 -3.88
CA HIS A 88 -5.88 23.78 -4.68
C HIS A 88 -7.02 24.67 -5.20
N LEU A 89 -8.17 24.07 -5.56
CA LEU A 89 -9.38 24.81 -5.94
C LEU A 89 -10.03 25.54 -4.74
N GLU A 90 -10.00 24.94 -3.55
CA GLU A 90 -10.42 25.59 -2.30
C GLU A 90 -9.57 26.84 -2.01
N GLU A 91 -8.23 26.72 -2.11
CA GLU A 91 -7.30 27.85 -1.93
C GLU A 91 -7.56 28.98 -2.94
N ALA A 92 -7.97 28.64 -4.15
CA ALA A 92 -8.33 29.59 -5.18
C ALA A 92 -9.76 30.19 -5.00
N GLY A 93 -10.48 29.81 -3.93
CA GLY A 93 -11.84 30.26 -3.65
C GLY A 93 -12.89 29.76 -4.64
N LYS A 94 -12.59 28.72 -5.43
CA LYS A 94 -13.50 28.19 -6.46
C LYS A 94 -14.54 27.22 -5.90
N LEU A 95 -14.27 26.64 -4.74
CA LEU A 95 -15.16 25.74 -4.00
C LEU A 95 -14.91 25.87 -2.50
N SER A 96 -15.82 25.35 -1.69
CA SER A 96 -15.64 25.12 -0.26
C SER A 96 -15.73 23.64 0.05
N LEU A 97 -14.94 23.13 1.01
CA LEU A 97 -15.08 21.75 1.46
C LEU A 97 -16.43 21.47 2.14
N ASP A 98 -17.12 22.52 2.61
CA ASP A 98 -18.47 22.44 3.18
C ASP A 98 -19.58 22.48 2.10
N ASP A 99 -19.22 22.72 0.84
CA ASP A 99 -20.20 22.66 -0.25
C ASP A 99 -20.87 21.29 -0.29
N LYS A 100 -22.18 21.31 -0.58
CA LYS A 100 -22.98 20.10 -0.71
C LYS A 100 -22.77 19.45 -2.07
N LEU A 101 -22.83 18.12 -2.13
CA LEU A 101 -22.68 17.37 -3.38
C LEU A 101 -23.72 17.80 -4.43
N ASN A 102 -24.96 18.08 -4.01
CA ASN A 102 -26.03 18.52 -4.91
C ASN A 102 -25.80 19.90 -5.55
N LYS A 103 -24.86 20.71 -5.05
CA LYS A 103 -24.40 21.93 -5.73
C LYS A 103 -23.78 21.63 -7.10
N TYR A 104 -23.13 20.47 -7.22
CA TYR A 104 -22.40 20.05 -8.42
C TYR A 104 -23.11 18.94 -9.19
N LEU A 105 -23.89 18.11 -8.48
CA LEU A 105 -24.71 17.04 -9.02
C LEU A 105 -26.15 17.13 -8.46
N PRO A 106 -27.01 18.02 -9.00
CA PRO A 106 -28.34 18.29 -8.45
C PRO A 106 -29.24 17.07 -8.29
N ASP A 107 -29.09 16.08 -9.18
CA ASP A 107 -29.90 14.86 -9.19
C ASP A 107 -29.31 13.72 -8.34
N PHE A 108 -28.19 13.94 -7.63
CA PHE A 108 -27.56 12.91 -6.82
C PHE A 108 -28.36 12.66 -5.53
N PRO A 109 -28.82 11.42 -5.26
CA PRO A 109 -29.62 11.11 -4.08
C PRO A 109 -28.92 11.48 -2.77
N GLN A 110 -29.64 12.17 -1.88
CA GLN A 110 -29.13 12.70 -0.60
C GLN A 110 -27.90 13.62 -0.75
N GLY A 111 -27.70 14.21 -1.93
CA GLY A 111 -26.55 15.09 -2.20
C GLY A 111 -26.53 16.37 -1.34
N ASP A 112 -27.64 16.75 -0.72
CA ASP A 112 -27.75 17.84 0.26
C ASP A 112 -27.15 17.46 1.63
N GLN A 113 -27.01 16.17 1.92
CA GLN A 113 -26.42 15.65 3.16
C GLN A 113 -24.91 15.39 3.06
N VAL A 114 -24.40 15.16 1.85
CA VAL A 114 -22.99 14.88 1.58
C VAL A 114 -22.22 16.18 1.32
N THR A 115 -21.04 16.33 1.94
CA THR A 115 -20.11 17.45 1.68
C THR A 115 -18.85 16.98 0.94
N LEU A 116 -18.12 17.92 0.35
CA LEU A 116 -16.81 17.64 -0.27
C LEU A 116 -15.78 17.15 0.76
N HIS A 117 -15.84 17.65 2.00
CA HIS A 117 -15.07 17.11 3.13
C HIS A 117 -15.33 15.62 3.34
N MET A 118 -16.61 15.20 3.32
CA MET A 118 -17.00 13.80 3.51
C MET A 118 -16.55 12.89 2.36
N LEU A 119 -16.54 13.39 1.12
CA LEU A 119 -15.97 12.66 -0.02
C LEU A 119 -14.47 12.42 0.18
N LEU A 120 -13.73 13.46 0.57
CA LEU A 120 -12.27 13.37 0.75
C LEU A 120 -11.88 12.41 1.87
N ASN A 121 -12.60 12.43 3.00
CA ASN A 121 -12.27 11.64 4.20
C ASN A 121 -12.98 10.27 4.28
N GLN A 122 -13.74 9.89 3.24
CA GLN A 122 -14.42 8.58 3.12
C GLN A 122 -15.55 8.35 4.15
N THR A 123 -16.29 9.39 4.54
CA THR A 123 -17.43 9.29 5.48
C THR A 123 -18.79 9.55 4.83
N THR A 124 -18.95 9.30 3.53
CA THR A 124 -20.22 9.57 2.83
C THR A 124 -21.28 8.49 3.01
N GLY A 125 -20.86 7.23 3.16
CA GLY A 125 -21.76 6.07 3.05
C GLY A 125 -22.11 5.69 1.61
N ILE A 126 -21.61 6.40 0.59
CA ILE A 126 -21.82 6.04 -0.82
C ILE A 126 -21.09 4.73 -1.11
N VAL A 127 -21.80 3.77 -1.72
CA VAL A 127 -21.27 2.45 -2.07
C VAL A 127 -19.99 2.58 -2.88
N ASP A 128 -19.05 1.65 -2.70
CA ASP A 128 -17.88 1.54 -3.55
C ASP A 128 -18.26 0.90 -4.89
N TYR A 129 -18.16 1.63 -6.01
CA TYR A 129 -18.56 1.08 -7.30
C TYR A 129 -17.77 -0.17 -7.68
N THR A 130 -16.55 -0.38 -7.13
CA THR A 130 -15.77 -1.60 -7.39
C THR A 130 -16.30 -2.85 -6.70
N THR A 131 -17.32 -2.74 -5.84
CA THR A 131 -18.05 -3.89 -5.30
C THR A 131 -19.27 -4.27 -6.12
N LEU A 132 -19.59 -3.50 -7.16
CA LEU A 132 -20.67 -3.80 -8.12
C LEU A 132 -20.18 -4.83 -9.15
N PRO A 133 -21.09 -5.47 -9.91
CA PRO A 133 -20.73 -6.40 -10.98
C PRO A 133 -19.71 -5.82 -11.96
N GLU A 134 -18.78 -6.65 -12.46
CA GLU A 134 -17.72 -6.20 -13.37
C GLU A 134 -18.25 -5.55 -14.65
N SER A 135 -19.42 -5.96 -15.12
CA SER A 135 -20.13 -5.35 -16.26
C SER A 135 -20.40 -3.85 -16.08
N ASP A 136 -20.49 -3.39 -14.84
CA ASP A 136 -20.84 -2.01 -14.49
C ASP A 136 -19.59 -1.13 -14.33
N LEU A 137 -18.40 -1.73 -14.42
CA LEU A 137 -17.10 -1.06 -14.27
C LEU A 137 -16.51 -0.53 -15.57
N HIS A 138 -17.10 -0.91 -16.72
CA HIS A 138 -16.66 -0.48 -18.06
C HIS A 138 -15.13 -0.62 -18.26
N SER A 139 -14.54 -1.71 -17.76
CA SER A 139 -13.09 -1.94 -17.71
C SER A 139 -12.44 -2.08 -19.09
N ASP A 140 -13.23 -2.38 -20.11
CA ASP A 140 -12.83 -2.58 -21.50
C ASP A 140 -13.21 -1.41 -22.43
N VAL A 141 -13.89 -0.38 -21.91
CA VAL A 141 -14.34 0.78 -22.70
C VAL A 141 -13.43 1.98 -22.47
N LEU A 142 -12.98 2.61 -23.56
CA LEU A 142 -12.25 3.87 -23.53
C LEU A 142 -13.21 5.05 -23.53
N ASP A 143 -12.81 6.12 -22.84
CA ASP A 143 -13.50 7.43 -22.85
C ASP A 143 -14.97 7.36 -22.41
N VAL A 144 -15.25 6.52 -21.43
CA VAL A 144 -16.53 6.54 -20.71
C VAL A 144 -16.70 7.93 -20.09
N ALA A 145 -17.75 8.65 -20.49
CA ALA A 145 -18.03 9.96 -19.92
C ALA A 145 -18.25 9.81 -18.41
N PRO A 146 -17.58 10.60 -17.55
CA PRO A 146 -17.71 10.45 -16.10
C PRO A 146 -19.16 10.53 -15.61
N ALA A 147 -19.99 11.36 -16.24
CA ALA A 147 -21.40 11.47 -15.94
C ALA A 147 -22.20 10.19 -16.24
N ASP A 148 -21.84 9.46 -17.29
CA ASP A 148 -22.48 8.18 -17.62
C ASP A 148 -22.05 7.09 -16.63
N PHE A 149 -20.77 7.05 -16.26
CA PHE A 149 -20.25 6.12 -15.25
C PHE A 149 -20.91 6.35 -13.87
N ILE A 150 -21.11 7.59 -13.46
CA ILE A 150 -21.78 7.92 -12.19
C ILE A 150 -23.18 7.30 -12.10
N ARG A 151 -23.89 7.15 -13.23
CA ARG A 151 -25.23 6.54 -13.23
C ARG A 151 -25.23 5.08 -12.81
N SER A 152 -24.10 4.36 -12.92
CA SER A 152 -24.02 2.95 -12.50
C SER A 152 -24.13 2.77 -10.98
N PHE A 153 -23.72 3.77 -10.20
CA PHE A 153 -23.72 3.68 -8.73
C PHE A 153 -24.57 4.75 -8.02
N GLN A 154 -24.98 5.85 -8.66
CA GLN A 154 -25.63 6.98 -7.98
C GLN A 154 -26.93 6.62 -7.24
N HIS A 155 -27.65 5.58 -7.67
CA HIS A 155 -28.92 5.14 -7.06
C HIS A 155 -28.78 3.93 -6.15
N GLN A 156 -27.55 3.45 -5.91
CA GLN A 156 -27.32 2.39 -4.96
C GLN A 156 -27.60 2.89 -3.53
N PRO A 157 -28.10 2.03 -2.63
CA PRO A 157 -28.38 2.42 -1.26
C PRO A 157 -27.09 2.83 -0.54
N TYR A 158 -27.18 3.88 0.29
CA TYR A 158 -26.08 4.25 1.17
C TYR A 158 -25.87 3.15 2.22
N LEU A 159 -24.60 2.88 2.53
CA LEU A 159 -24.20 1.92 3.57
C LEU A 159 -24.57 2.40 4.99
N PHE A 160 -24.59 3.71 5.18
CA PHE A 160 -24.93 4.39 6.43
C PHE A 160 -25.24 5.87 6.18
N THR A 161 -25.80 6.55 7.18
CA THR A 161 -26.07 8.00 7.11
C THR A 161 -24.77 8.79 6.94
N PRO A 162 -24.68 9.73 5.98
CA PRO A 162 -23.48 10.54 5.74
C PRO A 162 -22.92 11.18 7.03
N GLY A 163 -21.61 11.05 7.22
CA GLY A 163 -20.86 11.58 8.36
C GLY A 163 -20.89 10.73 9.63
N THR A 164 -21.65 9.64 9.69
CA THR A 164 -21.80 8.85 10.94
C THR A 164 -20.78 7.72 11.10
N GLN A 165 -20.22 7.22 9.99
CA GLN A 165 -19.26 6.12 9.97
C GLN A 165 -18.21 6.33 8.87
N TRP A 166 -17.22 5.45 8.82
CA TRP A 166 -16.18 5.43 7.81
C TRP A 166 -16.26 4.15 6.99
N ALA A 167 -16.23 4.28 5.67
CA ALA A 167 -16.03 3.17 4.75
C ALA A 167 -15.32 3.66 3.50
N TYR A 168 -14.25 2.96 3.14
CA TYR A 168 -13.52 3.25 1.92
C TYR A 168 -14.40 3.05 0.68
N SER A 169 -14.45 4.05 -0.20
CA SER A 169 -15.21 4.00 -1.44
C SER A 169 -14.46 4.70 -2.58
N ASN A 170 -14.30 4.02 -3.71
CA ASN A 170 -13.73 4.64 -4.91
C ASN A 170 -14.71 5.64 -5.54
N SER A 171 -16.02 5.47 -5.34
CA SER A 171 -17.06 6.38 -5.82
C SER A 171 -16.85 7.80 -5.31
N ASN A 172 -16.40 7.95 -4.07
CA ASN A 172 -16.13 9.26 -3.47
C ASN A 172 -15.08 10.03 -4.28
N TYR A 173 -13.98 9.38 -4.66
CA TYR A 173 -12.90 10.02 -5.42
C TYR A 173 -13.20 10.14 -6.91
N PHE A 174 -14.03 9.26 -7.45
CA PHE A 174 -14.57 9.41 -8.80
C PHE A 174 -15.42 10.68 -8.90
N LEU A 175 -16.33 10.89 -7.94
CA LEU A 175 -17.15 12.10 -7.85
C LEU A 175 -16.30 13.36 -7.69
N LEU A 176 -15.24 13.33 -6.88
CA LEU A 176 -14.31 14.46 -6.76
C LEU A 176 -13.63 14.81 -8.09
N GLY A 177 -13.23 13.81 -8.88
CA GLY A 177 -12.73 14.00 -10.25
C GLY A 177 -13.73 14.74 -11.13
N TYR A 178 -14.99 14.29 -11.13
CA TYR A 178 -16.05 14.94 -11.90
C TYR A 178 -16.37 16.37 -11.40
N ILE A 179 -16.35 16.60 -10.08
CA ILE A 179 -16.55 17.93 -9.49
C ILE A 179 -15.43 18.90 -9.93
N ILE A 180 -14.18 18.45 -9.99
CA ILE A 180 -13.07 19.24 -10.53
C ILE A 180 -13.37 19.72 -11.95
N GLU A 181 -13.86 18.83 -12.82
CA GLU A 181 -14.22 19.19 -14.19
C GLU A 181 -15.38 20.19 -14.22
N LYS A 182 -16.41 20.00 -13.39
CA LYS A 182 -17.57 20.91 -13.31
C LYS A 182 -17.19 22.30 -12.80
N VAL A 183 -16.29 22.40 -11.82
CA VAL A 183 -15.84 23.66 -11.24
C VAL A 183 -14.94 24.43 -12.21
N THR A 184 -14.11 23.72 -12.98
CA THR A 184 -13.07 24.37 -13.81
C THR A 184 -13.45 24.51 -15.27
N GLY A 185 -14.38 23.69 -15.78
CA GLY A 185 -14.65 23.55 -17.20
C GLY A 185 -13.51 22.89 -17.98
N GLN A 186 -12.51 22.33 -17.31
CA GLN A 186 -11.34 21.67 -17.89
C GLN A 186 -11.36 20.18 -17.55
N SER A 187 -10.64 19.37 -18.33
CA SER A 187 -10.55 17.95 -18.03
C SER A 187 -9.84 17.69 -16.69
N PHE A 188 -10.11 16.53 -16.09
CA PHE A 188 -9.37 16.11 -14.90
C PHE A 188 -7.86 15.94 -15.19
N VAL A 189 -7.50 15.52 -16.42
CA VAL A 189 -6.09 15.41 -16.85
C VAL A 189 -5.39 16.76 -16.80
N ASP A 190 -6.04 17.84 -17.25
CA ASP A 190 -5.46 19.18 -17.24
C ASP A 190 -5.28 19.71 -15.81
N ASN A 191 -6.28 19.50 -14.95
CA ASN A 191 -6.19 19.87 -13.53
C ASN A 191 -5.11 19.08 -12.80
N LEU A 192 -5.00 17.77 -13.09
CA LEU A 192 -3.95 16.92 -12.56
C LEU A 192 -2.57 17.42 -13.03
N LYS A 193 -2.45 17.82 -14.30
CA LYS A 193 -1.20 18.35 -14.86
C LYS A 193 -0.70 19.59 -14.10
N LEU A 194 -1.60 20.49 -13.68
CA LEU A 194 -1.23 21.64 -12.85
C LEU A 194 -0.56 21.21 -11.53
N ILE A 195 -1.07 20.15 -10.91
CA ILE A 195 -0.52 19.61 -9.66
C ILE A 195 0.82 18.89 -9.90
N THR A 196 0.92 18.06 -10.92
CA THR A 196 2.17 17.35 -11.24
C THR A 196 3.27 18.31 -11.69
N ASP A 197 2.95 19.35 -12.47
CA ASP A 197 3.90 20.39 -12.88
C ASP A 197 4.44 21.17 -11.67
N LYS A 198 3.57 21.56 -10.72
CA LYS A 198 3.98 22.22 -9.47
C LYS A 198 4.92 21.35 -8.64
N ALA A 199 4.63 20.06 -8.54
CA ALA A 199 5.49 19.12 -7.86
C ALA A 199 6.80 18.84 -8.64
N GLY A 200 6.78 18.99 -9.97
CA GLY A 200 7.91 18.75 -10.86
C GLY A 200 7.99 17.30 -11.35
N LEU A 201 6.85 16.62 -11.45
CA LEU A 201 6.73 15.19 -11.76
C LEU A 201 6.66 15.00 -13.27
N LYS A 202 7.75 14.54 -13.88
CA LYS A 202 7.88 14.45 -15.34
C LYS A 202 7.45 13.09 -15.92
N ASN A 203 7.31 12.09 -15.07
CA ASN A 203 7.01 10.70 -15.40
C ASN A 203 5.76 10.21 -14.67
N THR A 204 4.80 11.11 -14.47
CA THR A 204 3.55 10.87 -13.75
C THR A 204 2.38 11.49 -14.51
N GLY A 205 1.28 10.76 -14.63
CA GLY A 205 0.09 11.23 -15.34
C GLY A 205 -1.02 10.18 -15.36
N MET A 206 -2.08 10.43 -16.13
CA MET A 206 -3.13 9.44 -16.37
C MET A 206 -2.66 8.39 -17.38
N ASP A 207 -2.83 7.11 -17.07
CA ASP A 207 -2.50 6.04 -18.01
C ASP A 207 -3.63 5.86 -19.02
N ARG A 208 -3.30 5.79 -20.31
CA ARG A 208 -4.24 5.47 -21.38
C ARG A 208 -3.61 4.49 -22.36
N PRO A 209 -4.34 3.45 -22.79
CA PRO A 209 -3.79 2.45 -23.70
C PRO A 209 -3.49 2.99 -25.11
N ASP A 210 -4.13 4.08 -25.53
CA ASP A 210 -3.91 4.75 -26.81
C ASP A 210 -2.71 5.72 -26.83
N THR A 211 -2.07 5.94 -25.67
CA THR A 211 -0.94 6.85 -25.53
C THR A 211 0.37 6.06 -25.60
N ILE A 212 1.31 6.50 -26.44
CA ILE A 212 2.68 5.98 -26.42
C ILE A 212 3.37 6.49 -25.16
N LEU A 213 3.66 5.57 -24.24
CA LEU A 213 4.29 5.89 -22.96
C LEU A 213 5.63 5.14 -22.82
N PRO A 214 6.77 5.82 -23.00
CA PRO A 214 8.08 5.18 -22.83
C PRO A 214 8.26 4.62 -21.43
N TYR A 215 8.86 3.42 -21.34
CA TYR A 215 9.05 2.68 -20.09
C TYR A 215 7.74 2.29 -19.37
N ARG A 216 6.59 2.29 -20.05
CA ARG A 216 5.37 1.67 -19.53
C ARG A 216 5.61 0.18 -19.30
N THR A 217 5.24 -0.32 -18.13
CA THR A 217 5.25 -1.76 -17.84
C THR A 217 3.96 -2.42 -18.35
N HIS A 218 4.01 -3.73 -18.58
CA HIS A 218 2.85 -4.61 -18.71
C HIS A 218 2.52 -5.26 -17.35
N GLY A 219 1.23 -5.46 -17.10
CA GLY A 219 0.72 -5.98 -15.83
C GLY A 219 0.44 -7.48 -15.91
N TYR A 220 0.71 -8.21 -14.84
CA TYR A 220 0.56 -9.66 -14.78
C TYR A 220 -0.17 -10.12 -13.50
N TRP A 221 -0.96 -11.19 -13.60
CA TRP A 221 -1.44 -11.96 -12.45
C TRP A 221 -0.45 -13.08 -12.17
N GLY A 222 0.52 -12.83 -11.29
CA GLY A 222 1.64 -13.75 -11.12
C GLY A 222 2.39 -13.89 -12.44
N ASP A 223 2.22 -15.02 -13.13
CA ASP A 223 2.87 -15.32 -14.40
C ASP A 223 1.96 -15.22 -15.64
N TYR A 224 0.71 -14.78 -15.46
CA TYR A 224 -0.28 -14.67 -16.53
C TYR A 224 -0.52 -13.22 -16.93
N ASN A 225 -0.80 -12.97 -18.21
CA ASN A 225 -1.26 -11.66 -18.67
C ASN A 225 -2.60 -11.29 -18.02
N ILE A 226 -2.75 -10.01 -17.68
CA ILE A 226 -4.07 -9.47 -17.37
C ILE A 226 -4.89 -9.27 -18.66
N PRO A 227 -6.24 -9.32 -18.58
CA PRO A 227 -7.06 -8.86 -19.68
C PRO A 227 -6.81 -7.38 -19.99
N PHE A 228 -7.20 -6.95 -21.19
CA PHE A 228 -7.20 -5.53 -21.54
C PHE A 228 -7.99 -4.75 -20.50
N TYR A 229 -7.41 -3.66 -20.00
CA TYR A 229 -7.99 -2.90 -18.90
C TYR A 229 -7.67 -1.41 -19.05
N THR A 230 -8.70 -0.60 -19.26
CA THR A 230 -8.64 0.86 -19.39
C THR A 230 -8.65 1.54 -18.03
N MET A 231 -8.12 2.76 -17.95
CA MET A 231 -8.22 3.58 -16.74
C MET A 231 -9.46 4.48 -16.70
N SER A 232 -10.44 4.26 -17.59
CA SER A 232 -11.69 5.05 -17.63
C SER A 232 -12.54 4.81 -16.36
N GLY A 233 -12.67 3.56 -15.91
CA GLY A 233 -13.37 3.23 -14.67
C GLY A 233 -12.62 3.68 -13.40
N PRO A 234 -11.31 3.41 -13.27
CA PRO A 234 -10.50 3.94 -12.16
C PRO A 234 -10.43 5.47 -12.08
N TYR A 235 -10.26 6.17 -13.21
CA TYR A 235 -10.28 7.63 -13.34
C TYR A 235 -9.57 8.36 -12.18
N ALA A 236 -10.21 9.35 -11.55
CA ALA A 236 -9.68 10.13 -10.42
C ALA A 236 -9.55 9.33 -9.10
N ALA A 237 -10.04 8.10 -9.05
CA ALA A 237 -9.87 7.20 -7.90
C ALA A 237 -8.63 6.30 -8.04
N GLY A 238 -8.11 6.07 -9.25
CA GLY A 238 -7.04 5.09 -9.46
C GLY A 238 -6.29 5.06 -10.79
N GLY A 239 -6.55 5.98 -11.71
CA GLY A 239 -6.12 5.87 -13.11
C GLY A 239 -4.71 6.36 -13.44
N MET A 240 -3.92 6.78 -12.44
CA MET A 240 -2.58 7.32 -12.70
C MET A 240 -1.50 6.23 -12.86
N TYR A 241 -0.41 6.61 -13.52
CA TYR A 241 0.88 5.95 -13.45
C TYR A 241 1.93 6.88 -12.81
N ALA A 242 3.00 6.29 -12.29
CA ALA A 242 4.19 7.03 -11.84
C ALA A 242 5.45 6.15 -11.84
N THR A 243 6.60 6.76 -11.54
CA THR A 243 7.85 6.09 -11.19
C THR A 243 8.11 6.22 -9.69
N VAL A 244 9.02 5.40 -9.14
CA VAL A 244 9.42 5.53 -7.72
C VAL A 244 10.05 6.90 -7.42
N SER A 245 10.80 7.48 -8.37
CA SER A 245 11.46 8.77 -8.20
C SER A 245 10.45 9.93 -8.17
N ASP A 246 9.44 9.88 -9.04
CA ASP A 246 8.38 10.88 -9.04
C ASP A 246 7.51 10.77 -7.77
N LEU A 247 7.23 9.57 -7.28
CA LEU A 247 6.51 9.40 -6.02
C LEU A 247 7.30 9.94 -4.81
N LEU A 248 8.63 9.80 -4.80
CA LEU A 248 9.45 10.44 -3.78
C LEU A 248 9.37 11.98 -3.88
N ALA A 249 9.45 12.52 -5.10
CA ALA A 249 9.33 13.95 -5.34
C ALA A 249 7.93 14.48 -4.97
N TRP A 250 6.88 13.68 -5.19
CA TRP A 250 5.51 13.99 -4.77
C TRP A 250 5.41 14.15 -3.25
N ASP A 251 5.87 13.16 -2.47
CA ASP A 251 5.85 13.25 -1.00
C ASP A 251 6.61 14.48 -0.49
N GLN A 252 7.80 14.76 -1.06
CA GLN A 252 8.58 15.96 -0.71
C GLN A 252 7.85 17.26 -1.05
N ALA A 253 7.21 17.33 -2.22
CA ALA A 253 6.51 18.52 -2.65
C ALA A 253 5.22 18.75 -1.85
N LEU A 254 4.49 17.68 -1.52
CA LEU A 254 3.28 17.75 -0.70
C LEU A 254 3.61 18.14 0.74
N LEU A 255 4.44 17.35 1.44
CA LEU A 255 4.79 17.57 2.84
C LEU A 255 5.63 18.83 3.05
N GLY A 256 6.37 19.25 2.02
CA GLY A 256 7.12 20.51 1.98
C GLY A 256 6.28 21.75 1.63
N ASN A 257 4.95 21.64 1.48
CA ASN A 257 4.05 22.75 1.13
C ASN A 257 4.38 23.44 -0.19
N LYS A 258 4.95 22.71 -1.15
CA LYS A 258 5.25 23.22 -2.50
C LYS A 258 4.00 23.20 -3.38
N VAL A 259 3.16 22.19 -3.22
CA VAL A 259 1.93 21.99 -4.03
C VAL A 259 0.75 22.74 -3.45
N LEU A 260 0.64 22.74 -2.13
CA LEU A 260 -0.44 23.31 -1.33
C LEU A 260 0.14 24.22 -0.24
N SER A 261 -0.64 25.17 0.25
CA SER A 261 -0.28 25.94 1.44
C SER A 261 -0.14 25.04 2.67
N ALA A 262 0.61 25.50 3.69
CA ALA A 262 0.76 24.76 4.94
C ALA A 262 -0.58 24.43 5.62
N THR A 263 -1.58 25.32 5.49
CA THR A 263 -2.93 25.08 6.02
C THR A 263 -3.61 23.93 5.30
N SER A 264 -3.57 23.90 3.98
CA SER A 264 -4.19 22.84 3.17
C SER A 264 -3.46 21.50 3.30
N THR A 265 -2.12 21.51 3.33
CA THR A 265 -1.33 20.30 3.62
C THR A 265 -1.70 19.73 4.99
N LYS A 266 -1.88 20.58 6.01
CA LYS A 266 -2.33 20.15 7.33
C LYS A 266 -3.73 19.54 7.28
N LYS A 267 -4.68 20.11 6.54
CA LYS A 267 -6.01 19.50 6.34
C LYS A 267 -5.87 18.11 5.70
N MET A 268 -5.08 18.01 4.61
CA MET A 268 -4.86 16.77 3.86
C MET A 268 -4.28 15.64 4.73
N THR A 269 -3.40 16.00 5.67
CA THR A 269 -2.64 15.06 6.53
C THR A 269 -3.21 14.93 7.95
N THR A 270 -4.38 15.50 8.22
CA THR A 270 -5.08 15.30 9.50
C THR A 270 -5.81 13.97 9.47
N ALA A 271 -5.64 13.14 10.50
CA ALA A 271 -6.41 11.91 10.67
C ALA A 271 -7.86 12.23 11.06
N TYR A 272 -8.82 11.81 10.24
CA TYR A 272 -10.25 11.81 10.59
C TYR A 272 -10.71 10.39 10.98
N MET A 273 -12.00 10.07 10.85
CA MET A 273 -12.49 8.72 11.09
C MET A 273 -11.73 7.69 10.23
N GLY A 274 -11.51 6.49 10.79
CA GLY A 274 -10.77 5.43 10.08
C GLY A 274 -9.28 5.70 9.89
N ASN A 275 -8.70 6.68 10.60
CA ASN A 275 -7.31 7.12 10.42
C ASN A 275 -7.02 7.55 8.97
N TYR A 276 -8.02 8.12 8.30
CA TYR A 276 -7.94 8.59 6.93
C TYR A 276 -7.92 10.12 6.89
N GLY A 277 -6.97 10.70 6.18
CA GLY A 277 -6.94 12.12 5.82
C GLY A 277 -7.65 12.34 4.49
N TYR A 278 -7.13 13.24 3.66
CA TYR A 278 -7.63 13.41 2.30
C TYR A 278 -6.74 12.65 1.32
N GLY A 279 -7.13 11.41 1.01
CA GLY A 279 -6.50 10.58 -0.02
C GLY A 279 -5.30 9.79 0.49
N LEU A 280 -5.09 9.78 1.80
CA LEU A 280 -3.96 9.15 2.50
C LEU A 280 -4.40 8.68 3.88
N PHE A 281 -3.80 7.59 4.35
CA PHE A 281 -3.91 7.12 5.73
C PHE A 281 -2.88 7.82 6.61
N VAL A 282 -3.25 8.07 7.85
CA VAL A 282 -2.42 8.71 8.88
C VAL A 282 -2.50 7.83 10.14
N ASP A 283 -1.55 6.91 10.28
CA ASP A 283 -1.54 5.90 11.33
C ASP A 283 -0.12 5.66 11.86
N SER A 284 0.15 4.47 12.38
CA SER A 284 1.51 4.05 12.75
C SER A 284 1.79 2.63 12.26
N LEU A 285 3.04 2.37 11.88
CA LEU A 285 3.57 1.01 11.82
C LEU A 285 4.12 0.69 13.21
N ASP A 286 3.42 -0.17 13.96
CA ASP A 286 3.73 -0.38 15.38
C ASP A 286 3.68 0.98 16.12
N THR A 287 4.77 1.43 16.72
CA THR A 287 4.84 2.74 17.40
C THR A 287 5.30 3.89 16.50
N HIS A 288 5.57 3.65 15.21
CA HIS A 288 6.18 4.63 14.31
C HIS A 288 5.14 5.35 13.43
N PRO A 289 4.86 6.64 13.68
CA PRO A 289 3.85 7.39 12.93
C PRO A 289 4.22 7.53 11.46
N ARG A 290 3.22 7.33 10.60
CA ARG A 290 3.40 7.40 9.15
C ARG A 290 2.18 7.97 8.43
N ILE A 291 2.45 8.47 7.24
CA ILE A 291 1.47 8.83 6.23
C ILE A 291 1.67 7.88 5.06
N TRP A 292 0.60 7.26 4.55
CA TRP A 292 0.75 6.27 3.48
C TRP A 292 -0.51 6.12 2.63
N HIS A 293 -0.37 5.50 1.47
CA HIS A 293 -1.49 4.93 0.74
C HIS A 293 -1.00 3.74 -0.10
N SER A 294 -1.87 2.75 -0.30
CA SER A 294 -1.64 1.63 -1.22
C SER A 294 -2.40 1.81 -2.53
N GLY A 295 -2.04 1.05 -3.56
CA GLY A 295 -2.79 1.02 -4.79
C GLY A 295 -2.89 -0.39 -5.35
N GLY A 296 -4.05 -0.70 -5.91
CA GLY A 296 -4.30 -1.93 -6.65
C GLY A 296 -5.12 -1.63 -7.88
N ILE A 297 -4.68 -2.19 -9.00
CA ILE A 297 -5.33 -2.27 -10.31
C ILE A 297 -4.94 -3.66 -10.84
N PRO A 298 -5.76 -4.33 -11.68
CA PRO A 298 -5.37 -5.62 -12.24
C PRO A 298 -3.92 -5.59 -12.77
N GLY A 299 -3.09 -6.51 -12.26
CA GLY A 299 -1.69 -6.65 -12.65
C GLY A 299 -0.70 -5.77 -11.90
N TYR A 300 -1.19 -4.88 -11.03
CA TYR A 300 -0.36 -3.88 -10.34
C TYR A 300 -0.66 -3.80 -8.85
N ARG A 301 0.39 -3.69 -8.04
CA ARG A 301 0.28 -3.25 -6.64
C ARG A 301 1.31 -2.17 -6.37
N SER A 302 0.92 -1.20 -5.56
CA SER A 302 1.78 -0.07 -5.22
C SER A 302 1.61 0.32 -3.76
N PHE A 303 2.66 0.92 -3.21
CA PHE A 303 2.67 1.44 -1.86
C PHE A 303 3.61 2.62 -1.77
N ILE A 304 3.16 3.69 -1.13
CA ILE A 304 3.97 4.84 -0.73
C ILE A 304 3.74 5.08 0.76
N SER A 305 4.83 5.32 1.50
CA SER A 305 4.76 5.72 2.90
C SER A 305 5.89 6.66 3.26
N TRP A 306 5.58 7.62 4.11
CA TRP A 306 6.54 8.49 4.79
C TRP A 306 6.41 8.29 6.29
N TYR A 307 7.53 8.07 6.96
CA TYR A 307 7.63 7.90 8.40
C TYR A 307 8.18 9.18 9.01
N LYS A 308 7.41 9.75 9.94
CA LYS A 308 7.78 10.98 10.64
C LYS A 308 9.03 10.75 11.48
N ASP A 309 9.10 9.59 12.13
CA ASP A 309 10.26 9.19 12.91
C ASP A 309 11.41 8.84 11.99
N GLY A 310 12.47 9.64 12.04
CA GLY A 310 13.66 9.44 11.22
C GLY A 310 13.57 10.01 9.80
N ASP A 311 12.42 10.60 9.42
CA ASP A 311 12.16 11.30 8.16
C ASP A 311 12.60 10.47 6.95
N PHE A 312 11.86 9.40 6.66
CA PHE A 312 12.18 8.50 5.55
C PHE A 312 10.94 8.01 4.80
N ASN A 313 11.12 7.72 3.52
CA ASN A 313 10.09 7.21 2.63
C ASN A 313 10.40 5.77 2.22
N VAL A 314 9.35 4.99 2.03
CA VAL A 314 9.41 3.66 1.40
C VAL A 314 8.38 3.61 0.30
N ILE A 315 8.83 3.32 -0.92
CA ILE A 315 8.01 3.22 -2.12
C ILE A 315 8.26 1.86 -2.77
N VAL A 316 7.18 1.15 -3.09
CA VAL A 316 7.21 -0.16 -3.75
C VAL A 316 6.17 -0.18 -4.86
N LEU A 317 6.59 -0.46 -6.09
CA LEU A 317 5.72 -0.57 -7.26
C LEU A 317 5.96 -1.93 -7.92
N SER A 318 4.92 -2.74 -8.11
CA SER A 318 4.98 -4.05 -8.77
C SER A 318 4.05 -4.13 -9.97
N ASN A 319 4.47 -4.89 -10.98
CA ASN A 319 3.69 -5.16 -12.19
C ASN A 319 3.28 -6.63 -12.31
N ASN A 320 3.25 -7.37 -11.20
CA ASN A 320 2.79 -8.76 -11.15
C ASN A 320 1.92 -9.08 -9.92
N GLU A 321 1.33 -8.05 -9.34
CA GLU A 321 0.55 -8.10 -8.08
C GLU A 321 1.28 -8.56 -6.82
N SER A 322 2.63 -8.53 -6.80
CA SER A 322 3.38 -8.74 -5.57
C SER A 322 2.92 -7.80 -4.45
N ASN A 323 2.86 -8.30 -3.21
CA ASN A 323 2.28 -7.61 -2.06
C ASN A 323 3.14 -6.40 -1.62
N ALA A 324 2.99 -5.28 -2.32
CA ALA A 324 3.72 -4.04 -2.09
C ALA A 324 3.62 -3.52 -0.63
N PRO A 325 2.45 -3.55 0.04
CA PRO A 325 2.35 -3.17 1.46
C PRO A 325 3.25 -4.01 2.39
N TYR A 326 3.32 -5.33 2.20
CA TYR A 326 4.16 -6.20 3.03
C TYR A 326 5.64 -5.94 2.79
N ILE A 327 6.03 -5.82 1.52
CA ILE A 327 7.41 -5.49 1.13
C ILE A 327 7.82 -4.14 1.71
N ALA A 328 6.96 -3.12 1.62
CA ALA A 328 7.22 -1.81 2.18
C ALA A 328 7.33 -1.84 3.72
N GLY A 329 6.49 -2.64 4.39
CA GLY A 329 6.57 -2.85 5.84
C GLY A 329 7.91 -3.44 6.28
N ALA A 330 8.42 -4.44 5.58
CA ALA A 330 9.74 -5.02 5.88
C ALA A 330 10.89 -4.05 5.59
N LEU A 331 10.86 -3.32 4.46
CA LEU A 331 11.87 -2.28 4.17
C LEU A 331 11.86 -1.16 5.23
N ALA A 332 10.68 -0.76 5.71
CA ALA A 332 10.55 0.16 6.83
C ALA A 332 11.10 -0.44 8.13
N GLY A 333 10.82 -1.72 8.40
CA GLY A 333 11.40 -2.45 9.53
C GLY A 333 12.92 -2.42 9.53
N ILE A 334 13.56 -2.63 8.37
CA ILE A 334 15.03 -2.53 8.24
C ILE A 334 15.52 -1.10 8.57
N MET A 335 14.80 -0.05 8.15
CA MET A 335 15.13 1.35 8.49
C MET A 335 14.99 1.67 9.98
N LEU A 336 14.02 1.02 10.63
CA LEU A 336 13.65 1.20 12.03
C LEU A 336 14.38 0.23 12.97
N ASP A 337 15.31 -0.57 12.44
CA ASP A 337 16.01 -1.65 13.15
C ASP A 337 15.07 -2.68 13.83
N MET A 338 13.89 -2.87 13.24
CA MET A 338 12.95 -3.91 13.63
C MET A 338 13.40 -5.26 13.04
N PRO A 339 13.07 -6.40 13.69
CA PRO A 339 13.46 -7.70 13.16
C PRO A 339 12.72 -8.01 11.85
N VAL A 340 13.50 -8.31 10.81
CA VAL A 340 13.01 -8.68 9.47
C VAL A 340 13.65 -9.98 9.04
N VAL A 341 12.81 -10.93 8.62
CA VAL A 341 13.19 -12.23 8.07
C VAL A 341 13.12 -12.15 6.55
N ASN A 342 14.19 -12.54 5.87
CA ASN A 342 14.16 -12.65 4.41
C ASN A 342 13.20 -13.78 3.99
N PRO A 343 12.42 -13.62 2.91
CA PRO A 343 11.61 -14.71 2.38
C PRO A 343 12.45 -15.96 2.10
N TYR A 344 11.88 -17.12 2.35
CA TYR A 344 12.51 -18.41 2.07
C TYR A 344 11.42 -19.45 1.76
N VAL A 345 11.81 -20.56 1.13
CA VAL A 345 10.87 -21.65 0.84
C VAL A 345 10.57 -22.43 2.11
N HIS A 346 9.32 -22.35 2.59
CA HIS A 346 8.84 -23.06 3.77
C HIS A 346 8.91 -24.58 3.59
N LYS A 347 9.27 -25.28 4.66
CA LYS A 347 9.31 -26.76 4.69
C LYS A 347 8.51 -27.27 5.87
N GLN A 348 7.49 -28.09 5.58
CA GLN A 348 6.73 -28.74 6.63
C GLN A 348 7.60 -29.74 7.41
N VAL A 349 7.45 -29.73 8.73
CA VAL A 349 8.12 -30.66 9.64
C VAL A 349 7.06 -31.38 10.49
N ALA A 350 7.24 -32.69 10.68
CA ALA A 350 6.40 -33.45 11.61
C ALA A 350 6.72 -33.03 13.06
N ILE A 351 5.68 -32.70 13.83
CA ILE A 351 5.80 -32.28 15.23
C ILE A 351 4.99 -33.18 16.15
N ASN A 352 5.27 -33.15 17.46
CA ASN A 352 4.40 -33.76 18.44
C ASN A 352 3.10 -32.95 18.58
N ASN A 353 1.98 -33.47 18.09
CA ASN A 353 0.69 -32.77 18.10
C ASN A 353 0.16 -32.41 19.50
N ALA A 354 0.73 -32.97 20.58
CA ALA A 354 0.38 -32.56 21.94
C ALA A 354 0.77 -31.11 22.26
N VAL A 355 1.75 -30.53 21.57
CA VAL A 355 2.18 -29.14 21.82
C VAL A 355 1.19 -28.10 21.29
N ILE A 356 0.28 -28.49 20.40
CA ILE A 356 -0.68 -27.59 19.75
C ILE A 356 -1.64 -26.95 20.76
N ASP A 357 -2.04 -27.71 21.78
CA ASP A 357 -2.95 -27.22 22.80
C ASP A 357 -2.34 -26.04 23.60
N ASN A 358 -1.00 -25.93 23.65
CA ASN A 358 -0.33 -24.79 24.27
C ASN A 358 -0.50 -23.48 23.47
N TYR A 359 -0.81 -23.57 22.18
CA TYR A 359 -0.87 -22.43 21.25
C TYR A 359 -2.29 -21.95 20.98
N VAL A 360 -3.31 -22.77 21.27
CA VAL A 360 -4.72 -22.38 21.17
C VAL A 360 -4.98 -21.16 22.06
N GLY A 361 -5.76 -20.22 21.55
CA GLY A 361 -6.12 -18.99 22.26
C GLY A 361 -6.37 -17.82 21.32
N THR A 362 -6.74 -16.69 21.91
CA THR A 362 -6.88 -15.43 21.18
C THR A 362 -5.66 -14.57 21.38
N TYR A 363 -5.09 -14.10 20.28
CA TYR A 363 -3.93 -13.24 20.25
C TYR A 363 -4.27 -11.90 19.61
N TYR A 364 -3.48 -10.88 19.90
CA TYR A 364 -3.60 -9.56 19.32
C TYR A 364 -2.24 -9.06 18.82
N SER A 365 -2.26 -8.50 17.61
CA SER A 365 -1.17 -7.72 17.05
C SER A 365 -1.79 -6.47 16.43
N LYS A 366 -1.90 -6.37 15.10
CA LYS A 366 -2.74 -5.34 14.45
C LYS A 366 -4.22 -5.68 14.44
N MET A 367 -4.55 -6.93 14.68
CA MET A 367 -5.91 -7.47 14.70
C MET A 367 -5.96 -8.66 15.65
N PHE A 368 -7.18 -9.03 16.05
CA PHE A 368 -7.40 -10.27 16.78
C PHE A 368 -7.18 -11.48 15.87
N ILE A 369 -6.43 -12.45 16.38
CA ILE A 369 -6.13 -13.72 15.74
C ILE A 369 -6.54 -14.81 16.72
N ALA A 370 -7.62 -15.53 16.39
CA ALA A 370 -8.01 -16.71 17.14
C ALA A 370 -7.33 -17.94 16.54
N LEU A 371 -6.58 -18.65 17.38
CA LEU A 371 -5.94 -19.91 17.03
C LEU A 371 -6.72 -21.06 17.65
N ILE A 372 -7.11 -22.02 16.81
CA ILE A 372 -7.95 -23.15 17.21
C ILE A 372 -7.31 -24.46 16.79
N ARG A 373 -7.68 -25.54 17.47
CA ARG A 373 -7.32 -26.89 17.09
C ARG A 373 -8.46 -27.55 16.32
N LYS A 374 -8.15 -28.15 15.18
CA LYS A 374 -9.07 -28.97 14.39
C LYS A 374 -8.31 -30.16 13.83
N GLU A 375 -8.86 -31.36 14.00
CA GLU A 375 -8.29 -32.61 13.46
C GLU A 375 -6.79 -32.80 13.82
N GLY A 376 -6.42 -32.42 15.04
CA GLY A 376 -5.05 -32.56 15.53
C GLY A 376 -4.05 -31.54 14.96
N LYS A 377 -4.49 -30.54 14.19
CA LYS A 377 -3.68 -29.48 13.59
C LYS A 377 -4.08 -28.10 14.15
N LEU A 378 -3.18 -27.12 14.01
CA LEU A 378 -3.41 -25.73 14.40
C LEU A 378 -4.00 -24.95 13.22
N TYR A 379 -5.02 -24.13 13.48
CA TYR A 379 -5.66 -23.28 12.48
C TYR A 379 -5.79 -21.86 13.00
N ARG A 380 -5.72 -20.89 12.08
CA ARG A 380 -6.25 -19.54 12.30
C ARG A 380 -7.73 -19.54 11.94
N LYS A 381 -8.58 -19.25 12.92
CA LYS A 381 -10.04 -19.24 12.75
C LYS A 381 -10.51 -18.13 11.80
N GLY A 382 -11.37 -18.49 10.85
CA GLY A 382 -12.06 -17.56 9.98
C GLY A 382 -13.31 -16.95 10.59
N ASN A 383 -13.34 -15.62 10.64
CA ASN A 383 -14.53 -14.87 11.04
C ASN A 383 -15.43 -14.68 9.82
N GLY A 384 -16.23 -15.70 9.49
CA GLY A 384 -17.13 -15.69 8.32
C GLY A 384 -16.46 -16.09 6.99
N ILE A 385 -15.25 -16.63 7.05
CA ILE A 385 -14.51 -17.24 5.93
C ILE A 385 -13.90 -18.56 6.41
N ASP A 386 -13.24 -19.30 5.52
CA ASP A 386 -12.58 -20.54 5.88
C ASP A 386 -11.44 -20.34 6.90
N ASP A 387 -11.25 -21.37 7.73
CA ASP A 387 -10.11 -21.50 8.62
C ASP A 387 -8.85 -21.76 7.79
N ILE A 388 -7.73 -21.15 8.17
CA ILE A 388 -6.45 -21.33 7.49
C ILE A 388 -5.58 -22.25 8.34
N GLU A 389 -5.14 -23.37 7.77
CA GLU A 389 -4.19 -24.27 8.44
C GLU A 389 -2.88 -23.53 8.71
N LEU A 390 -2.34 -23.70 9.91
CA LEU A 390 -1.00 -23.27 10.28
C LEU A 390 -0.09 -24.50 10.22
N ILE A 391 0.73 -24.57 9.16
CA ILE A 391 1.56 -25.72 8.86
C ILE A 391 2.87 -25.60 9.65
N PRO A 392 3.27 -26.64 10.41
CA PRO A 392 4.47 -26.58 11.25
C PRO A 392 5.76 -26.59 10.43
N GLU A 393 6.64 -25.65 10.74
CA GLU A 393 8.04 -25.61 10.29
C GLU A 393 9.00 -26.06 11.40
N SER A 394 8.54 -25.99 12.65
CA SER A 394 9.15 -26.59 13.85
C SER A 394 8.07 -26.72 14.93
N GLU A 395 8.40 -27.28 16.09
CA GLU A 395 7.45 -27.33 17.22
C GLU A 395 6.97 -25.95 17.69
N LYS A 396 7.68 -24.87 17.34
CA LYS A 396 7.43 -23.50 17.80
C LYS A 396 7.15 -22.51 16.69
N LYS A 397 7.14 -22.94 15.43
CA LYS A 397 6.99 -22.04 14.28
C LYS A 397 6.11 -22.66 13.22
N PHE A 398 5.15 -21.88 12.74
CA PHE A 398 4.15 -22.29 11.77
C PHE A 398 4.01 -21.25 10.67
N TYR A 399 3.75 -21.69 9.44
CA TYR A 399 3.42 -20.81 8.31
C TYR A 399 1.98 -21.02 7.85
N TYR A 400 1.39 -20.00 7.23
CA TYR A 400 0.01 -20.07 6.76
C TYR A 400 -0.09 -20.97 5.51
N GLY A 401 -1.03 -21.91 5.52
CA GLY A 401 -1.27 -22.87 4.43
C GLY A 401 -2.02 -22.30 3.23
N ASP A 402 -2.30 -20.99 3.20
CA ASP A 402 -3.04 -20.30 2.13
C ASP A 402 -2.11 -19.75 1.02
N GLY A 403 -0.83 -20.11 1.05
CA GLY A 403 0.18 -19.66 0.08
C GLY A 403 0.72 -18.24 0.35
N THR A 404 0.25 -17.56 1.40
CA THR A 404 0.80 -16.26 1.79
C THR A 404 2.08 -16.42 2.60
N ASP A 405 3.04 -15.50 2.41
CA ASP A 405 4.27 -15.46 3.21
C ASP A 405 3.99 -14.85 4.61
N ARG A 406 3.31 -15.63 5.44
CA ARG A 406 2.97 -15.31 6.83
C ARG A 406 3.37 -16.45 7.75
N GLN A 407 3.86 -16.10 8.93
CA GLN A 407 4.26 -17.07 9.95
C GLN A 407 3.83 -16.63 11.35
N ILE A 408 3.66 -17.60 12.25
CA ILE A 408 3.59 -17.38 13.68
C ILE A 408 4.73 -18.16 14.35
N GLU A 409 5.48 -17.48 15.21
CA GLU A 409 6.54 -18.09 16.02
C GLU A 409 6.25 -17.88 17.50
N PHE A 410 6.34 -18.96 18.28
CA PHE A 410 6.10 -19.00 19.71
C PHE A 410 7.42 -19.13 20.47
N VAL A 411 7.51 -18.44 21.59
CA VAL A 411 8.53 -18.64 22.61
C VAL A 411 7.83 -19.22 23.82
N THR A 412 8.29 -20.39 24.27
CA THR A 412 7.72 -21.10 25.42
C THR A 412 8.73 -21.21 26.55
N ASP A 413 8.23 -21.29 27.78
CA ASP A 413 9.03 -21.71 28.93
C ASP A 413 9.27 -23.23 28.93
N ALA A 414 9.95 -23.74 29.97
CA ALA A 414 10.26 -25.16 30.12
C ALA A 414 9.01 -26.05 30.31
N ALA A 415 7.88 -25.47 30.72
CA ALA A 415 6.60 -26.17 30.86
C ALA A 415 5.77 -26.15 29.56
N GLY A 416 6.28 -25.51 28.49
CA GLY A 416 5.58 -25.39 27.21
C GLY A 416 4.59 -24.22 27.17
N LYS A 417 4.48 -23.40 28.22
CA LYS A 417 3.59 -22.24 28.23
C LYS A 417 4.17 -21.14 27.35
N VAL A 418 3.33 -20.53 26.51
CA VAL A 418 3.71 -19.39 25.66
C VAL A 418 4.03 -18.18 26.54
N VAL A 419 5.27 -17.67 26.43
CA VAL A 419 5.72 -16.45 27.10
C VAL A 419 5.79 -15.26 26.14
N LYS A 420 6.01 -15.52 24.84
CA LYS A 420 5.95 -14.53 23.76
C LYS A 420 5.48 -15.22 22.49
N ALA A 421 4.81 -14.48 21.61
CA ALA A 421 4.60 -14.91 20.24
C ALA A 421 4.89 -13.75 19.28
N TYR A 422 5.13 -14.10 18.03
CA TYR A 422 5.42 -13.15 16.96
C TYR A 422 4.63 -13.50 15.72
N LEU A 423 4.04 -12.49 15.10
CA LEU A 423 3.47 -12.58 13.76
C LEU A 423 4.49 -12.03 12.77
N MET A 424 4.79 -12.80 11.73
CA MET A 424 5.61 -12.36 10.61
C MET A 424 4.72 -12.22 9.37
N THR A 425 4.76 -11.05 8.73
CA THR A 425 4.03 -10.75 7.50
C THR A 425 4.98 -10.13 6.49
N GLY A 426 5.25 -10.83 5.39
CA GLY A 426 6.27 -10.45 4.41
C GLY A 426 7.64 -10.22 5.04
N GLY A 427 7.99 -11.03 6.04
CA GLY A 427 9.26 -10.93 6.76
C GLY A 427 9.29 -9.97 7.95
N LEU A 428 8.43 -8.93 8.02
CA LEU A 428 8.40 -8.05 9.20
C LEU A 428 7.86 -8.82 10.41
N LYS A 429 8.66 -8.94 11.47
CA LYS A 429 8.32 -9.67 12.70
C LYS A 429 7.82 -8.70 13.77
N LEU A 430 6.54 -8.82 14.11
CA LEU A 430 5.87 -8.01 15.12
C LEU A 430 5.45 -8.85 16.33
N PRO A 431 5.36 -8.27 17.53
CA PRO A 431 4.77 -8.94 18.69
C PRO A 431 3.34 -9.40 18.40
N LEU A 432 3.00 -10.58 18.95
CA LEU A 432 1.68 -11.17 18.95
C LEU A 432 1.36 -11.53 20.41
N GLU A 433 0.57 -10.67 21.07
CA GLU A 433 0.26 -10.78 22.50
C GLU A 433 -0.90 -11.76 22.71
N ARG A 434 -0.78 -12.68 23.67
CA ARG A 434 -1.89 -13.58 24.04
C ARG A 434 -2.86 -12.84 24.96
N ILE A 435 -4.12 -12.75 24.56
CA ILE A 435 -5.17 -12.00 25.27
C ILE A 435 -6.03 -12.92 26.12
N SER A 436 -6.39 -14.10 25.60
CA SER A 436 -7.17 -15.10 26.32
C SER A 436 -6.87 -16.51 25.81
N ASP A 437 -7.30 -17.49 26.58
CA ASP A 437 -7.43 -18.88 26.14
C ASP A 437 -8.66 -19.08 25.24
#